data_AF-A0A0C2GYU4-F1
#
_entry.id   AF-A0A0C2GYU4-F1
#
_cell.length_a   1.000
_cell.length_b   1.000
_cell.length_c   1.000
_cell.angle_alpha   90.00
_cell.angle_beta   90.00
_cell.angle_gamma   90.00
#
_symmetry.space_group_name_H-M   'P 1'
#
loop_
_entity.id
_entity.type
_entity.pdbx_description
1 polymer ?
#
loop_
_entity_poly.entity_id
_entity_poly.type
_entity_poly.pdbx_seq_one_letter_code
_entity_poly.pdbx_strand_id
1 'polypeptide(L)'
;MFVVLQTKSRVIDSRLVTNVDRTMTDVVFPESFIFESEPDDFCVEITLYAARTDLGLSDGGGSLRTRITRSLGRRFGGQVKLNLNTMELPHGVRGDSAVGGTHFNMLARAYLVLTDAGDECKIHDLRLSAFG
;
A
#
# COMPACT_ATOMS: atom_id res chain seq x y z
N MET A 1 3.43 0.73 8.49
CA MET A 1 4.24 1.68 7.71
C MET A 1 5.60 1.04 7.50
N PHE A 2 6.21 1.22 6.34
CA PHE A 2 7.57 0.75 6.06
C PHE A 2 8.24 1.71 5.08
N VAL A 3 9.57 1.73 5.07
CA VAL A 3 10.37 2.47 4.09
C VAL A 3 11.01 1.51 3.11
N VAL A 4 11.15 1.96 1.86
CA VAL A 4 11.92 1.29 0.83
C VAL A 4 13.06 2.22 0.43
N LEU A 5 14.28 1.69 0.40
CA LEU A 5 15.46 2.37 -0.07
C LEU A 5 15.92 1.68 -1.37
N GLN A 6 16.06 2.46 -2.43
CA GLN A 6 16.36 1.95 -3.76
C GLN A 6 17.50 2.73 -4.42
N THR A 7 18.48 2.00 -4.94
CA THR A 7 19.48 2.50 -5.90
C THR A 7 19.21 1.91 -7.29
N LYS A 8 20.09 2.19 -8.27
CA LYS A 8 20.03 1.55 -9.59
C LYS A 8 20.21 0.03 -9.52
N SER A 9 20.94 -0.47 -8.53
CA SER A 9 21.38 -1.87 -8.43
C SER A 9 20.59 -2.67 -7.39
N ARG A 10 20.02 -2.01 -6.37
CA ARG A 10 19.53 -2.68 -5.17
C ARG A 10 18.27 -2.02 -4.61
N VAL A 11 17.41 -2.85 -4.02
CA VAL A 11 16.21 -2.43 -3.28
C VAL A 11 16.27 -3.11 -1.90
N ILE A 12 16.04 -2.34 -0.84
CA ILE A 12 15.99 -2.82 0.55
C ILE A 12 14.77 -2.18 1.23
N ASP A 13 13.93 -2.99 1.88
CA ASP A 13 12.81 -2.51 2.69
C ASP A 13 13.06 -2.68 4.19
N SER A 14 12.45 -1.82 4.99
CA SER A 14 12.41 -1.95 6.45
C SER A 14 11.40 -3.01 6.87
N ARG A 15 11.49 -3.48 8.13
CA ARG A 15 10.38 -4.20 8.72
C ARG A 15 9.15 -3.30 8.81
N LEU A 16 7.98 -3.94 8.84
CA LEU A 16 6.71 -3.25 9.00
C LEU A 16 6.57 -2.74 10.44
N VAL A 17 6.42 -1.42 10.57
CA VAL A 17 5.98 -0.79 11.82
C VAL A 17 4.45 -0.84 11.88
N THR A 18 3.91 -1.53 12.86
CA THR A 18 2.46 -1.66 13.14
C THR A 18 2.08 -0.82 14.35
N ASN A 19 0.77 -0.64 14.58
CA ASN A 19 0.24 0.10 15.75
C ASN A 19 0.84 1.50 15.92
N VAL A 20 1.03 2.23 14.81
CA VAL A 20 1.49 3.62 14.84
C VAL A 20 0.47 4.47 15.57
N ASP A 21 0.88 5.05 16.69
CA ASP A 21 0.04 5.95 17.49
C ASP A 21 -0.14 7.28 16.75
N ARG A 22 -1.40 7.67 16.52
CA ARG A 22 -1.75 8.91 15.82
C ARG A 22 -1.48 10.18 16.65
N THR A 23 -1.20 10.03 17.94
CA THR A 23 -0.84 11.14 18.83
C THR A 23 0.67 11.42 18.84
N MET A 24 1.47 10.52 18.26
CA MET A 24 2.93 10.68 18.13
C MET A 24 3.27 11.31 16.77
N THR A 25 4.30 12.15 16.75
CA THR A 25 4.79 12.78 15.52
C THR A 25 5.82 11.92 14.79
N ASP A 26 6.50 11.03 15.52
CA ASP A 26 7.68 10.35 15.03
C ASP A 26 7.44 8.85 14.86
N VAL A 27 7.99 8.29 13.78
CA VAL A 27 8.03 6.85 13.51
C VAL A 27 9.49 6.44 13.33
N VAL A 28 9.92 5.41 14.06
CA VAL A 28 11.32 4.97 14.08
C VAL A 28 11.46 3.63 13.37
N PHE A 29 12.44 3.56 12.46
CA PHE A 29 12.90 2.34 11.81
C PHE A 29 14.31 2.04 12.36
N PRO A 30 14.50 1.04 13.23
CA PRO A 30 15.77 0.80 13.92
C PRO A 30 16.87 0.18 13.04
N GLU A 31 16.54 -0.21 11.80
CA GLU A 31 17.47 -0.86 10.90
C GLU A 31 18.52 0.07 10.30
N SER A 32 19.72 -0.47 10.07
CA SER A 32 20.75 0.17 9.24
C SER A 32 20.72 -0.40 7.82
N PHE A 33 20.70 0.49 6.83
CA PHE A 33 20.72 0.12 5.41
C PHE A 33 22.11 0.37 4.83
N ILE A 34 22.70 -0.66 4.22
CA ILE A 34 24.08 -0.59 3.68
C ILE A 34 24.02 -0.87 2.18
N PHE A 35 24.51 0.08 1.38
CA PHE A 35 24.73 -0.08 -0.06
C PHE A 35 26.25 -0.17 -0.30
N GLU A 36 26.70 -1.29 -0.85
CA GLU A 36 28.12 -1.57 -1.09
C GLU A 36 28.42 -1.46 -2.58
N SER A 37 29.62 -0.99 -2.91
CA SER A 37 30.09 -0.90 -4.31
C SER A 37 29.21 -0.05 -5.22
N GLU A 38 28.53 0.96 -4.66
CA GLU A 38 27.82 1.95 -5.46
C GLU A 38 28.80 2.93 -6.13
N PRO A 39 28.50 3.40 -7.35
CA PRO A 39 29.29 4.43 -8.02
C PRO A 39 29.23 5.76 -7.26
N ASP A 40 30.15 6.68 -7.57
CA ASP A 40 30.17 8.03 -6.98
C ASP A 40 28.95 8.88 -7.36
N ASP A 41 28.30 8.57 -8.48
CA ASP A 41 27.04 9.17 -8.94
C ASP A 41 25.78 8.54 -8.32
N PHE A 42 25.91 7.82 -7.20
CA PHE A 42 24.77 7.13 -6.60
C PHE A 42 23.64 8.09 -6.20
N CYS A 43 22.43 7.55 -6.24
CA CYS A 43 21.23 8.20 -5.77
C CYS A 43 20.38 7.13 -5.06
N VAL A 44 20.18 7.30 -3.76
CA VAL A 44 19.30 6.46 -2.95
C VAL A 44 17.94 7.12 -2.90
N GLU A 45 16.96 6.54 -3.57
CA GLU A 45 15.57 6.89 -3.41
C GLU A 45 15.01 6.28 -2.12
N ILE A 46 14.44 7.11 -1.27
CA ILE A 46 13.72 6.69 -0.06
C ILE A 46 12.24 6.92 -0.29
N THR A 47 11.45 5.86 -0.16
CA THR A 47 9.99 5.92 -0.33
C THR A 47 9.28 5.37 0.89
N LEU A 48 8.36 6.15 1.44
CA LEU A 48 7.57 5.81 2.62
C LEU A 48 6.20 5.26 2.22
N TYR A 49 5.86 4.07 2.72
CA TYR A 49 4.58 3.42 2.49
C TYR A 49 3.78 3.24 3.78
N ALA A 50 2.46 3.48 3.72
CA ALA A 50 1.57 3.23 4.83
C ALA A 50 0.21 2.70 4.39
N ALA A 51 -0.38 1.89 5.25
CA ALA A 51 -1.75 1.42 5.11
C ALA A 51 -2.55 1.81 6.34
N ARG A 52 -3.81 2.16 6.13
CA ARG A 52 -4.76 2.41 7.20
C ARG A 52 -5.27 1.07 7.74
N THR A 53 -5.19 0.89 9.05
CA THR A 53 -5.67 -0.32 9.75
C THR A 53 -7.14 -0.22 10.17
N ASP A 54 -7.76 0.96 10.08
CA ASP A 54 -9.14 1.24 10.48
C ASP A 54 -10.19 1.01 9.38
N LEU A 55 -9.77 0.54 8.19
CA LEU A 55 -10.65 0.27 7.04
C LEU A 55 -11.67 -0.86 7.26
N GLY A 56 -11.69 -1.50 8.44
CA GLY A 56 -12.74 -2.42 8.87
C GLY A 56 -13.93 -1.78 9.61
N LEU A 57 -13.85 -0.49 10.00
CA LEU A 57 -14.84 0.11 10.91
C LEU A 57 -15.49 1.41 10.42
N SER A 58 -14.99 2.07 9.38
CA SER A 58 -15.60 3.34 8.93
C SER A 58 -15.38 3.62 7.45
N ASP A 59 -16.43 3.28 6.69
CA ASP A 59 -16.96 3.90 5.47
C ASP A 59 -16.26 3.70 4.11
N GLY A 60 -17.04 3.21 3.15
CA GLY A 60 -16.69 3.10 1.71
C GLY A 60 -16.81 1.70 1.09
N GLY A 61 -16.73 0.63 1.87
CA GLY A 61 -16.72 -0.75 1.38
C GLY A 61 -17.99 -1.53 1.69
N GLY A 62 -19.16 -0.96 1.43
CA GLY A 62 -20.41 -1.70 1.53
C GLY A 62 -20.32 -2.98 0.71
N SER A 63 -20.25 -4.13 1.39
CA SER A 63 -20.34 -5.47 0.81
C SER A 63 -21.30 -5.42 -0.38
N LEU A 64 -20.86 -5.90 -1.55
CA LEU A 64 -21.65 -5.91 -2.79
C LEU A 64 -23.07 -6.48 -2.55
N ARG A 65 -23.25 -7.35 -1.55
CA ARG A 65 -24.55 -7.85 -1.06
C ARG A 65 -25.54 -6.76 -0.64
N THR A 66 -25.07 -5.63 -0.11
CA THR A 66 -25.90 -4.52 0.42
C THR A 66 -26.25 -3.46 -0.63
N ARG A 67 -25.58 -3.49 -1.80
CA ARG A 67 -25.83 -2.56 -2.90
C ARG A 67 -26.88 -3.11 -3.89
N ILE A 68 -27.05 -4.43 -3.96
CA ILE A 68 -28.04 -5.10 -4.82
C ILE A 68 -29.48 -4.94 -4.29
N THR A 69 -29.68 -4.75 -2.99
CA THR A 69 -31.03 -4.56 -2.42
C THR A 69 -31.66 -3.20 -2.77
N ARG A 70 -30.88 -2.23 -3.24
CA ARG A 70 -31.36 -0.85 -3.47
C ARG A 70 -31.77 -0.59 -4.92
N SER A 71 -31.29 -1.40 -5.88
CA SER A 71 -31.58 -1.23 -7.31
C SER A 71 -32.61 -2.21 -7.88
N LEU A 72 -33.17 -3.13 -7.08
CA LEU A 72 -34.24 -4.05 -7.50
C LEU A 72 -35.64 -3.63 -7.04
N GLY A 73 -35.80 -2.37 -6.61
CA GLY A 73 -37.07 -1.82 -6.16
C GLY A 73 -37.92 -1.21 -7.27
N ARG A 74 -38.05 -1.88 -8.43
CA ARG A 74 -39.03 -1.61 -9.52
C ARG A 74 -38.69 -2.47 -10.74
N ARG A 75 -39.31 -3.65 -10.87
CA ARG A 75 -39.87 -4.21 -12.12
C ARG A 75 -40.05 -5.75 -12.05
N PHE A 76 -41.31 -6.14 -12.23
CA PHE A 76 -41.82 -7.39 -12.81
C PHE A 76 -41.51 -8.73 -12.13
N GLY A 77 -42.61 -9.42 -11.79
CA GLY A 77 -42.62 -10.79 -11.33
C GLY A 77 -42.05 -11.75 -12.37
N GLY A 78 -41.30 -12.73 -11.88
CA GLY A 78 -40.77 -13.84 -12.65
C GLY A 78 -40.08 -14.79 -11.68
N GLN A 79 -40.72 -15.92 -11.43
CA GLN A 79 -40.17 -17.05 -10.70
C GLN A 79 -38.80 -17.43 -11.25
N VAL A 80 -37.73 -17.39 -10.44
CA VAL A 80 -36.49 -18.11 -10.74
C VAL A 80 -36.01 -18.79 -9.46
N LYS A 81 -36.42 -20.05 -9.31
CA LYS A 81 -35.69 -21.04 -8.50
C LYS A 81 -34.41 -21.35 -9.27
N LEU A 82 -33.22 -21.14 -8.71
CA LEU A 82 -32.02 -21.81 -9.21
C LEU A 82 -31.18 -22.34 -8.05
N ASN A 83 -30.98 -23.65 -8.15
CA ASN A 83 -30.34 -24.57 -7.22
C ASN A 83 -28.86 -24.26 -6.98
N LEU A 84 -28.40 -24.58 -5.77
CA LEU A 84 -27.02 -25.02 -5.54
C LEU A 84 -26.78 -26.31 -6.33
N ASN A 85 -25.79 -26.33 -7.24
CA ASN A 85 -24.71 -27.33 -7.22
C ASN A 85 -23.69 -27.05 -8.32
N THR A 86 -22.42 -26.99 -7.88
CA THR A 86 -21.27 -27.75 -8.40
C THR A 86 -20.85 -27.66 -9.88
N MET A 87 -19.53 -27.45 -9.99
CA MET A 87 -18.57 -27.88 -11.03
C MET A 87 -18.18 -26.89 -12.15
N GLU A 88 -16.87 -26.64 -12.14
CA GLU A 88 -15.92 -26.61 -13.26
C GLU A 88 -15.85 -25.34 -14.10
N LEU A 89 -14.68 -24.70 -14.01
CA LEU A 89 -14.15 -23.74 -14.97
C LEU A 89 -14.27 -24.29 -16.41
N PRO A 90 -14.52 -23.45 -17.43
CA PRO A 90 -13.37 -22.81 -18.08
C PRO A 90 -13.63 -21.42 -18.68
N HIS A 91 -12.52 -20.73 -18.91
CA HIS A 91 -12.35 -19.55 -19.76
C HIS A 91 -12.85 -18.20 -19.24
N GLY A 92 -11.84 -17.34 -19.01
CA GLY A 92 -11.87 -15.96 -19.49
C GLY A 92 -12.73 -15.02 -18.67
N VAL A 93 -12.08 -14.27 -17.79
CA VAL A 93 -12.19 -12.81 -17.68
C VAL A 93 -11.28 -12.41 -16.52
N ARG A 94 -10.35 -11.52 -16.84
CA ARG A 94 -9.62 -10.58 -15.99
C ARG A 94 -9.75 -10.84 -14.49
N GLY A 95 -8.64 -11.31 -13.91
CA GLY A 95 -8.49 -11.53 -12.48
C GLY A 95 -8.80 -10.27 -11.68
N ASP A 96 -10.05 -10.14 -11.27
CA ASP A 96 -10.41 -9.42 -10.06
C ASP A 96 -10.22 -10.39 -8.90
N SER A 97 -8.95 -10.74 -8.66
CA SER A 97 -8.54 -11.33 -7.40
C SER A 97 -8.61 -10.20 -6.38
N ALA A 98 -9.82 -9.90 -5.91
CA ALA A 98 -10.05 -9.19 -4.67
C ALA A 98 -9.58 -10.08 -3.50
N VAL A 99 -8.28 -10.36 -3.46
CA VAL A 99 -7.60 -10.80 -2.25
C VAL A 99 -7.70 -9.60 -1.33
N GLY A 100 -8.49 -9.72 -0.26
CA GLY A 100 -8.65 -8.70 0.78
C GLY A 100 -7.33 -8.48 1.53
N GLY A 101 -6.37 -7.87 0.84
CA GLY A 101 -5.07 -7.50 1.36
C GLY A 101 -5.07 -6.06 1.89
N THR A 102 -4.20 -5.81 2.85
CA THR A 102 -3.91 -4.46 3.32
C THR A 102 -3.26 -3.68 2.17
N HIS A 103 -3.92 -2.63 1.68
CA HIS A 103 -3.39 -1.79 0.60
C HIS A 103 -2.47 -0.71 1.16
N PHE A 104 -1.20 -0.74 0.79
CA PHE A 104 -0.21 0.26 1.15
C PHE A 104 -0.14 1.35 0.09
N ASN A 105 -0.25 2.61 0.51
CA ASN A 105 -0.07 3.76 -0.34
C ASN A 105 1.33 4.34 -0.10
N MET A 106 1.99 4.77 -1.18
CA MET A 106 3.13 5.67 -1.07
C MET A 106 2.62 6.98 -0.45
N LEU A 107 3.32 7.48 0.56
CA LEU A 107 3.00 8.74 1.23
C LEU A 107 3.97 9.84 0.82
N ALA A 108 5.25 9.49 0.71
CA ALA A 108 6.29 10.47 0.46
C ALA A 108 7.55 9.83 -0.11
N ARG A 109 8.40 10.67 -0.74
CA ARG A 109 9.66 10.28 -1.36
C ARG A 109 10.75 11.32 -1.10
N ALA A 110 11.98 10.87 -0.95
CA ALA A 110 13.18 11.71 -0.95
C ALA A 110 14.32 11.01 -1.67
N TYR A 111 15.42 11.74 -1.86
CA TYR A 111 16.64 11.25 -2.47
C TYR A 111 17.83 11.64 -1.63
N LEU A 112 18.75 10.70 -1.43
CA LEU A 112 20.08 10.97 -0.88
C LEU A 112 21.12 10.77 -1.97
N VAL A 113 22.03 11.72 -2.09
CA VAL A 113 23.14 11.70 -3.03
C VAL A 113 24.46 11.87 -2.29
N LEU A 114 25.59 11.79 -2.99
CA LEU A 114 26.92 11.90 -2.39
C LEU A 114 27.12 13.18 -1.55
N THR A 115 26.51 14.32 -1.93
CA THR A 115 26.61 15.58 -1.16
C THR A 115 25.85 15.55 0.18
N ASP A 116 24.92 14.60 0.35
CA ASP A 116 24.21 14.39 1.61
C ASP A 116 25.06 13.58 2.61
N ALA A 117 26.15 12.95 2.18
CA ALA A 117 27.08 12.27 3.08
C ALA A 117 27.77 13.24 4.05
N GLY A 118 28.12 12.75 5.23
CA GLY A 118 28.82 13.51 6.27
C GLY A 118 28.76 12.78 7.62
N ASP A 119 29.54 13.27 8.57
CA ASP A 119 29.62 12.69 9.92
C ASP A 119 28.44 13.08 10.81
N GLU A 120 27.72 14.14 10.45
CA GLU A 120 26.61 14.70 11.20
C GLU A 120 25.27 14.13 10.75
N CYS A 121 24.33 13.98 11.71
CA CYS A 121 22.95 13.64 11.40
C CYS A 121 22.26 14.81 10.68
N LYS A 122 21.63 14.54 9.54
CA LYS A 122 20.92 15.52 8.73
C LYS A 122 19.42 15.22 8.70
N ILE A 123 18.62 16.28 8.68
CA ILE A 123 17.17 16.20 8.49
C ILE A 123 16.90 16.41 7.00
N HIS A 124 16.15 15.49 6.40
CA HIS A 124 15.73 15.56 5.01
C HIS A 124 14.21 15.58 4.92
N ASP A 125 13.67 16.57 4.23
CA ASP A 125 12.23 16.67 3.99
C ASP A 125 11.79 15.63 2.96
N LEU A 126 10.80 14.81 3.32
CA LEU A 126 10.13 13.94 2.37
C LEU A 126 9.10 14.75 1.57
N ARG A 127 9.09 14.58 0.24
CA ARG A 127 8.08 15.17 -0.64
C ARG A 127 6.85 14.28 -0.68
N LEU A 128 5.70 14.82 -0.29
CA LEU A 128 4.43 14.10 -0.34
C LEU A 128 4.12 13.66 -1.77
N SER A 129 3.68 12.41 -1.91
CA SER A 129 3.12 11.95 -3.18
C SER A 129 1.69 12.47 -3.30
N ALA A 130 1.34 13.05 -4.46
CA ALA A 130 -0.06 13.30 -4.78
C ALA A 130 -0.78 11.95 -4.76
N PHE A 131 -1.77 11.79 -3.87
CA PHE A 131 -2.65 10.62 -3.87
C PHE A 131 -3.40 10.64 -5.21
N GLY A 132 -3.09 9.68 -6.08
CA GLY A 132 -3.78 9.47 -7.37
C GLY A 132 -5.12 8.78 -7.19
#